data_AF-G7WPX1-F1
#
_entry.id   AF-G7WPX1-F1
#
_cell.length_a   1.000
_cell.length_b   1.000
_cell.length_c   1.000
_cell.angle_alpha   90.00
_cell.angle_beta   90.00
_cell.angle_gamma   90.00
#
_symmetry.space_group_name_H-M   'P 1'
#
loop_
_entity.id
_entity.type
_entity.pdbx_description
1 polymer ?
#
loop_
_entity_poly.entity_id
_entity_poly.type
_entity_poly.pdbx_seq_one_letter_code
_entity_poly.pdbx_strand_id
1 'polypeptide(L)'
;MKKSSAHLLALVAFLLSLTVFTAAGAPASFDKTTSELAVAVPSRTADARAVIYPCAFEGRVTDEETGDPIPGVAVTFLRGDDRRSWTATTGSSGSFRVAVPEGSYSYITAHRDYIMESSSPELVSVRAPYTKRVRGAGGIVREITVTSESMRVIDVGMEPRPRYVLLVTTSLLRDTAALEDAVDGYIETVDRTDGLDARYIVLDSSQCLRDYGARVADPTDWHEIRDALETISEETGPAYIILLGGEAVVPRPLTVTIDGRIWYLPTDAWYVDFDEDGVVDEGFVVSRLADLSTESSGIVAALETAIDLHESGGYGLRPEVWFSTRCWLSPPIGLGDACDEGDASCGPCRATPPYGVCDGCSMREETFDLISNSDYVVFMGHGSPDSFSTNDRVPIFRVENVEDADLATNHPVITGYVSCNTGLLYRDRQSFGTEFLRAGAAAFVARNTEQGTPSHFAALFPDYISGTGPQGTYRIGDALFELMRESVLRAGDSEKPAAAQLSIYGDPTLKRNPREMLRFSRPAMKAIM
;
A
#
# COMPACT_ATOMS: atom_id res chain seq x y z
N MET A 1 -16.88 -2.29 -68.86
CA MET A 1 -17.98 -1.29 -68.80
C MET A 1 -17.66 -0.37 -67.63
N LYS A 2 -17.26 0.90 -67.84
CA LYS A 2 -18.06 2.14 -68.05
C LYS A 2 -18.69 2.72 -66.76
N LYS A 3 -18.07 3.81 -66.26
CA LYS A 3 -18.56 4.87 -65.33
C LYS A 3 -18.80 4.45 -63.85
N SER A 4 -18.72 5.34 -62.85
CA SER A 4 -18.73 6.83 -62.88
C SER A 4 -17.88 7.52 -61.79
N SER A 5 -17.60 8.80 -62.06
CA SER A 5 -16.70 9.81 -61.47
C SER A 5 -16.90 10.32 -60.02
N ALA A 6 -15.92 11.18 -59.62
CA ALA A 6 -15.98 12.41 -58.78
C ALA A 6 -15.33 12.29 -57.37
N HIS A 7 -14.12 12.86 -57.14
CA HIS A 7 -13.78 14.27 -56.78
C HIS A 7 -13.89 14.52 -55.24
N LEU A 8 -13.01 15.27 -54.54
CA LEU A 8 -11.96 16.22 -54.94
C LEU A 8 -10.89 16.41 -53.80
N LEU A 9 -9.62 16.70 -54.18
CA LEU A 9 -8.49 17.49 -53.59
C LEU A 9 -8.52 18.01 -52.11
N ALA A 10 -7.43 18.42 -51.43
CA ALA A 10 -5.97 18.62 -51.64
C ALA A 10 -5.36 19.17 -50.31
N LEU A 11 -4.05 19.41 -50.09
CA LEU A 11 -2.75 18.90 -50.54
C LEU A 11 -1.70 19.58 -49.61
N VAL A 12 -0.65 18.86 -49.18
CA VAL A 12 0.46 19.40 -48.37
C VAL A 12 1.61 19.88 -49.26
N ALA A 13 2.29 20.97 -48.91
CA ALA A 13 3.56 21.36 -49.48
C ALA A 13 4.47 22.07 -48.45
N PHE A 14 5.76 21.78 -48.52
CA PHE A 14 6.85 22.20 -47.61
C PHE A 14 8.11 22.42 -48.46
N LEU A 15 9.05 23.30 -48.07
CA LEU A 15 10.50 23.34 -48.37
C LEU A 15 11.04 24.76 -48.02
N LEU A 16 11.99 24.88 -47.08
CA LEU A 16 13.45 25.18 -47.29
C LEU A 16 13.78 26.56 -47.94
N SER A 17 14.87 27.28 -47.67
CA SER A 17 15.90 27.37 -46.60
C SER A 17 17.06 28.26 -47.13
N LEU A 18 17.70 29.15 -46.34
CA LEU A 18 19.17 29.50 -46.37
C LEU A 18 19.55 30.81 -45.63
N THR A 19 20.85 30.94 -45.32
CA THR A 19 21.54 31.96 -44.48
C THR A 19 22.70 32.63 -45.29
N VAL A 20 23.58 33.54 -44.82
CA VAL A 20 24.10 33.99 -43.50
C VAL A 20 24.69 35.44 -43.60
N PHE A 21 25.13 36.04 -42.47
CA PHE A 21 26.10 37.18 -42.34
C PHE A 21 25.61 38.59 -42.77
N THR A 22 26.04 39.76 -42.25
CA THR A 22 27.02 40.23 -41.22
C THR A 22 26.59 41.67 -40.77
N ALA A 23 27.07 42.39 -39.73
CA ALA A 23 28.08 42.21 -38.67
C ALA A 23 27.65 43.01 -37.38
N ALA A 24 28.58 43.66 -36.64
CA ALA A 24 28.33 44.41 -35.38
C ALA A 24 28.74 45.90 -35.44
N GLY A 25 28.17 46.72 -34.53
CA GLY A 25 28.62 48.11 -34.28
C GLY A 25 27.73 48.88 -33.28
N ALA A 26 28.30 49.30 -32.15
CA ALA A 26 27.76 50.29 -31.19
C ALA A 26 28.76 51.48 -31.14
N PRO A 27 28.42 52.72 -30.71
CA PRO A 27 27.83 53.02 -29.38
C PRO A 27 26.83 54.20 -29.31
N ALA A 28 26.49 54.60 -28.08
CA ALA A 28 25.52 55.63 -27.65
C ALA A 28 25.82 57.09 -28.12
N SER A 29 24.88 58.04 -28.10
CA SER A 29 24.42 58.74 -26.88
C SER A 29 23.10 59.54 -27.06
N PHE A 30 22.63 60.16 -25.97
CA PHE A 30 21.41 60.99 -25.91
C PHE A 30 21.54 62.34 -26.62
N ASP A 31 20.42 62.86 -27.14
CA ASP A 31 20.12 64.29 -27.08
C ASP A 31 18.67 64.52 -26.60
N LYS A 32 18.46 65.60 -25.84
CA LYS A 32 17.17 66.04 -25.28
C LYS A 32 16.81 67.40 -25.89
N THR A 33 15.81 67.47 -26.75
CA THR A 33 15.11 68.75 -27.00
C THR A 33 13.67 68.59 -27.52
N THR A 34 12.78 69.37 -26.89
CA THR A 34 11.52 69.96 -27.42
C THR A 34 10.33 69.10 -27.87
N SER A 35 9.27 69.22 -27.06
CA SER A 35 7.84 69.42 -27.40
C SER A 35 6.96 68.33 -28.04
N GLU A 36 5.99 67.89 -27.22
CA GLU A 36 4.54 67.91 -27.49
C GLU A 36 4.03 67.59 -28.91
N LEU A 37 3.43 66.41 -29.09
CA LEU A 37 1.97 66.20 -29.00
C LEU A 37 1.61 64.78 -29.48
N ALA A 38 1.22 63.90 -28.56
CA ALA A 38 0.59 62.62 -28.90
C ALA A 38 -0.54 62.32 -27.91
N VAL A 39 -1.76 62.29 -28.46
CA VAL A 39 -3.03 62.05 -27.77
C VAL A 39 -2.95 60.85 -26.83
N ALA A 40 -3.42 61.03 -25.59
CA ALA A 40 -3.52 59.96 -24.61
C ALA A 40 -4.50 58.87 -25.07
N VAL A 41 -3.96 57.79 -25.64
CA VAL A 41 -4.66 56.51 -25.74
C VAL A 41 -4.62 55.88 -24.34
N PRO A 42 -5.76 55.57 -23.70
CA PRO A 42 -5.73 54.87 -22.42
C PRO A 42 -5.20 53.45 -22.64
N SER A 43 -3.99 53.18 -22.16
CA SER A 43 -3.36 51.87 -22.22
C SER A 43 -4.19 50.87 -21.41
N ARG A 44 -4.94 50.01 -22.12
CA ARG A 44 -5.56 48.81 -21.53
C ARG A 44 -4.52 47.71 -21.29
N THR A 45 -3.58 48.00 -20.42
CA THR A 45 -2.76 47.02 -19.71
C THR A 45 -3.06 47.19 -18.23
N ALA A 46 -4.31 46.90 -17.85
CA ALA A 46 -4.62 46.62 -16.47
C ALA A 46 -3.98 45.27 -16.17
N ASP A 47 -2.93 45.25 -15.34
CA ASP A 47 -2.38 44.02 -14.79
C ASP A 47 -3.51 43.27 -14.10
N ALA A 48 -3.93 42.15 -14.71
CA ALA A 48 -4.86 41.23 -14.11
C ALA A 48 -4.12 40.45 -13.01
N ARG A 49 -3.83 41.13 -11.89
CA ARG A 49 -3.51 40.45 -10.63
C ARG A 49 -4.74 39.64 -10.26
N ALA A 50 -4.68 38.33 -10.54
CA ALA A 50 -5.64 37.38 -10.03
C ALA A 50 -5.61 37.48 -8.50
N VAL A 51 -6.66 38.04 -7.91
CA VAL A 51 -6.84 38.04 -6.46
C VAL A 51 -7.24 36.62 -6.09
N ILE A 52 -6.25 35.78 -5.80
CA ILE A 52 -6.47 34.46 -5.23
C ILE A 52 -6.94 34.70 -3.79
N TYR A 53 -8.22 34.48 -3.55
CA TYR A 53 -8.72 34.41 -2.18
C TYR A 53 -8.35 33.02 -1.62
N PRO A 54 -7.58 32.94 -0.53
CA PRO A 54 -7.20 31.66 0.05
C PRO A 54 -8.44 30.99 0.64
N CYS A 55 -8.73 29.76 0.21
CA CYS A 55 -9.67 28.90 0.91
C CYS A 55 -8.90 27.99 1.88
N ALA A 56 -9.55 27.53 2.95
CA ALA A 56 -8.91 26.63 3.91
C ALA A 56 -9.91 25.70 4.61
N PHE A 57 -9.43 24.51 4.93
CA PHE A 57 -10.02 23.66 5.96
C PHE A 57 -9.18 23.76 7.23
N GLU A 58 -9.82 23.77 8.38
CA GLU A 58 -9.17 23.79 9.70
C GLU A 58 -10.03 23.02 10.71
N GLY A 59 -9.48 22.67 11.86
CA GLY A 59 -10.18 21.92 12.89
C GLY A 59 -9.22 21.13 13.75
N ARG A 60 -9.73 20.12 14.46
CA ARG A 60 -8.98 19.24 15.34
C ARG A 60 -9.20 17.77 15.03
N VAL A 61 -8.18 16.97 15.29
CA VAL A 61 -8.29 15.52 15.37
C VAL A 61 -8.13 15.10 16.82
N THR A 62 -9.04 14.24 17.30
CA THR A 62 -9.10 13.73 18.67
C THR A 62 -9.27 12.23 18.69
N ASP A 63 -8.73 11.59 19.73
CA ASP A 63 -8.98 10.19 20.06
C ASP A 63 -10.47 10.03 20.44
N GLU A 64 -11.15 9.07 19.82
CA GLU A 64 -12.61 8.91 19.98
C GLU A 64 -13.02 8.33 21.34
N GLU A 65 -12.18 7.49 21.96
CA GLU A 65 -12.43 6.89 23.27
C GLU A 65 -12.30 7.92 24.40
N THR A 66 -11.29 8.79 24.33
CA THR A 66 -10.86 9.69 25.41
C THR A 66 -11.23 11.15 25.17
N GLY A 67 -11.39 11.57 23.91
CA GLY A 67 -11.52 12.97 23.50
C GLY A 67 -10.21 13.77 23.52
N ASP A 68 -9.06 13.14 23.78
CA ASP A 68 -7.77 13.82 23.83
C ASP A 68 -7.25 14.19 22.42
N PRO A 69 -6.53 15.32 22.26
CA PRO A 69 -6.05 15.78 20.96
C PRO A 69 -4.91 14.90 20.42
N ILE A 70 -5.02 14.42 19.18
CA ILE A 70 -3.98 13.58 18.54
C ILE A 70 -2.97 14.46 17.76
N PRO A 71 -1.69 14.54 18.18
CA PRO A 71 -0.64 15.19 17.42
C PRO A 71 -0.09 14.28 16.31
N GLY A 72 0.44 14.86 15.23
CA GLY A 72 1.14 14.07 14.19
C GLY A 72 0.24 13.42 13.14
N VAL A 73 -1.09 13.58 13.21
CA VAL A 73 -2.02 13.02 12.21
C VAL A 73 -1.84 13.72 10.87
N ALA A 74 -1.67 12.96 9.79
CA ALA A 74 -1.63 13.47 8.44
C ALA A 74 -3.06 13.64 7.90
N VAL A 75 -3.53 14.88 7.82
CA VAL A 75 -4.87 15.25 7.30
C VAL A 75 -4.74 15.66 5.84
N THR A 76 -5.27 14.83 4.93
CA THR A 76 -5.15 15.00 3.48
C THR A 76 -6.51 15.25 2.83
N PHE A 77 -6.65 16.37 2.12
CA PHE A 77 -7.83 16.69 1.31
C PHE A 77 -7.61 16.28 -0.14
N LEU A 78 -8.51 15.47 -0.70
CA LEU A 78 -8.48 14.97 -2.08
C LEU A 78 -9.53 15.72 -2.91
N ARG A 79 -9.14 16.26 -4.07
CA ARG A 79 -10.06 17.01 -4.93
C ARG A 79 -10.77 16.09 -5.92
N GLY A 80 -12.11 16.13 -5.92
CA GLY A 80 -12.92 15.21 -6.72
C GLY A 80 -12.84 15.40 -8.24
N ASP A 81 -12.30 16.52 -8.74
CA ASP A 81 -12.25 16.84 -10.17
C ASP A 81 -10.91 16.52 -10.87
N ASP A 82 -9.79 16.52 -10.14
CA ASP A 82 -8.45 16.39 -10.72
C ASP A 82 -7.44 15.56 -9.90
N ARG A 83 -7.89 14.86 -8.85
CA ARG A 83 -7.08 14.01 -7.95
C ARG A 83 -5.88 14.69 -7.28
N ARG A 84 -5.78 16.03 -7.33
CA ARG A 84 -4.77 16.74 -6.52
C ARG A 84 -5.10 16.62 -5.05
N SER A 85 -4.05 16.57 -4.22
CA SER A 85 -4.17 16.48 -2.77
C SER A 85 -3.38 17.56 -2.04
N TRP A 86 -3.88 17.97 -0.88
CA TRP A 86 -3.23 18.91 0.04
C TRP A 86 -3.22 18.31 1.44
N THR A 87 -2.05 18.24 2.07
CA THR A 87 -1.86 17.61 3.38
C THR A 87 -1.32 18.61 4.39
N ALA A 88 -1.78 18.51 5.63
CA ALA A 88 -1.11 19.10 6.79
C ALA A 88 -1.03 18.07 7.94
N THR A 89 -0.08 18.27 8.84
CA THR A 89 0.07 17.46 10.05
C THR A 89 -0.51 18.19 11.26
N THR A 90 -1.23 17.49 12.14
CA THR A 90 -1.78 18.10 13.37
C THR A 90 -0.68 18.52 14.35
N GLY A 91 -0.86 19.69 14.98
CA GLY A 91 0.00 20.17 16.06
C GLY A 91 -0.29 19.48 17.41
N SER A 92 0.43 19.89 18.46
CA SER A 92 0.28 19.34 19.83
C SER A 92 -1.11 19.49 20.46
N SER A 93 -1.96 20.36 19.90
CA SER A 93 -3.36 20.55 20.30
C SER A 93 -4.36 19.84 19.37
N GLY A 94 -3.91 18.85 18.59
CA GLY A 94 -4.71 18.12 17.60
C GLY A 94 -5.11 18.96 16.39
N SER A 95 -4.75 20.25 16.37
CA SER A 95 -5.26 21.21 15.40
C SER A 95 -4.48 21.18 14.09
N PHE A 96 -5.20 21.23 12.97
CA PHE A 96 -4.63 21.35 11.62
C PHE A 96 -5.20 22.57 10.86
N ARG A 97 -4.53 22.95 9.77
CA ARG A 97 -5.04 23.90 8.78
C ARG A 97 -4.44 23.63 7.40
N VAL A 98 -5.29 23.31 6.42
CA VAL A 98 -4.90 23.02 5.04
C VAL A 98 -5.44 24.13 4.13
N ALA A 99 -4.53 24.84 3.44
CA ALA A 99 -4.91 25.84 2.45
C ALA A 99 -5.14 25.18 1.08
N VAL A 100 -6.29 25.46 0.47
CA VAL A 100 -6.75 24.84 -0.79
C VAL A 100 -7.31 25.88 -1.76
N PRO A 101 -7.39 25.57 -3.07
CA PRO A 101 -8.30 26.24 -4.00
C PRO A 101 -9.77 26.12 -3.55
N GLU A 102 -10.66 26.91 -4.15
CA GLU A 102 -12.09 26.61 -4.05
C GLU A 102 -12.43 25.28 -4.74
N GLY A 103 -13.44 24.57 -4.23
CA GLY A 103 -13.84 23.27 -4.78
C GLY A 103 -14.54 22.37 -3.76
N SER A 104 -14.78 21.13 -4.19
CA SER A 104 -15.29 20.04 -3.35
C SER A 104 -14.21 18.97 -3.18
N TYR A 105 -14.12 18.44 -1.97
CA TYR A 105 -13.04 17.58 -1.50
C TYR A 105 -13.61 16.46 -0.62
N SER A 106 -13.05 15.26 -0.71
CA SER A 106 -13.08 14.32 0.41
C SER A 106 -11.83 14.55 1.27
N TYR A 107 -11.80 13.99 2.48
CA TYR A 107 -10.58 13.94 3.28
C TYR A 107 -10.24 12.53 3.76
N ILE A 108 -8.97 12.35 4.13
CA ILE A 108 -8.40 11.16 4.75
C ILE A 108 -7.56 11.64 5.95
N THR A 109 -7.66 11.00 7.10
CA THR A 109 -6.75 11.22 8.23
C THR A 109 -6.01 9.95 8.60
N ALA A 110 -4.67 9.99 8.58
CA ALA A 110 -3.82 8.83 8.82
C ALA A 110 -2.82 9.07 9.96
N HIS A 111 -2.69 8.08 10.84
CA HIS A 111 -1.70 8.01 11.91
C HIS A 111 -1.45 6.55 12.28
N ARG A 112 -0.19 6.14 12.49
CA ARG A 112 0.16 4.73 12.80
C ARG A 112 -0.61 4.10 13.97
N ASP A 113 -0.96 4.89 14.98
CA ASP A 113 -1.56 4.40 16.23
C ASP A 113 -3.12 4.40 16.21
N TYR A 114 -3.76 4.90 15.13
CA TYR A 114 -5.22 4.99 14.96
C TYR A 114 -5.66 4.44 13.60
N ILE A 115 -6.90 3.98 13.50
CA ILE A 115 -7.56 3.54 12.25
C ILE A 115 -7.67 4.74 11.29
N MET A 116 -7.49 4.53 9.98
CA MET A 116 -7.57 5.64 9.01
C MET A 116 -9.03 6.00 8.70
N GLU A 117 -9.44 7.21 9.07
CA GLU A 117 -10.75 7.78 8.72
C GLU A 117 -10.78 8.36 7.31
N SER A 118 -11.95 8.31 6.67
CA SER A 118 -12.23 9.08 5.45
C SER A 118 -13.65 9.62 5.42
N SER A 119 -13.81 10.80 4.81
CA SER A 119 -15.15 11.33 4.52
C SER A 119 -15.80 10.72 3.28
N SER A 120 -15.11 9.90 2.49
CA SER A 120 -15.61 9.40 1.21
C SER A 120 -16.84 8.49 1.43
N PRO A 121 -17.91 8.58 0.61
CA PRO A 121 -18.07 9.41 -0.59
C PRO A 121 -18.59 10.84 -0.34
N GLU A 122 -18.77 11.26 0.92
CA GLU A 122 -19.18 12.62 1.25
C GLU A 122 -18.11 13.66 0.91
N LEU A 123 -18.58 14.81 0.40
CA LEU A 123 -17.72 15.91 -0.02
C LEU A 123 -17.95 17.16 0.82
N VAL A 124 -16.87 17.63 1.45
CA VAL A 124 -16.77 18.97 2.02
C VAL A 124 -16.42 19.97 0.94
N SER A 125 -16.88 21.22 1.04
CA SER A 125 -16.55 22.25 0.05
C SER A 125 -16.24 23.60 0.68
N VAL A 126 -15.43 24.37 -0.04
CA VAL A 126 -15.07 25.76 0.25
C VAL A 126 -15.15 26.57 -1.04
N ARG A 127 -15.55 27.84 -0.92
CA ARG A 127 -15.75 28.75 -2.07
C ARG A 127 -15.06 30.08 -1.86
N ALA A 128 -14.37 30.56 -2.88
CA ALA A 128 -13.70 31.85 -2.83
C ALA A 128 -14.72 33.00 -2.82
N PRO A 129 -14.53 34.05 -2.00
CA PRO A 129 -15.31 35.28 -2.13
C PRO A 129 -15.08 35.88 -3.51
N TYR A 130 -16.10 36.46 -4.13
CA TYR A 130 -15.98 37.01 -5.47
C TYR A 130 -16.73 38.34 -5.60
N THR A 131 -16.17 39.26 -6.39
CA THR A 131 -16.78 40.58 -6.61
C THR A 131 -17.72 40.53 -7.80
N LYS A 132 -19.02 40.80 -7.56
CA LYS A 132 -20.04 40.89 -8.60
C LYS A 132 -20.36 42.36 -8.90
N ARG A 133 -20.37 42.73 -10.17
CA ARG A 133 -20.90 44.03 -10.65
C ARG A 133 -22.41 43.93 -10.84
N VAL A 134 -23.15 44.74 -10.10
CA VAL A 134 -24.61 44.81 -10.16
C VAL A 134 -25.04 46.17 -10.69
N ARG A 135 -25.87 46.20 -11.74
CA ARG A 135 -26.46 47.42 -12.29
C ARG A 135 -27.80 47.68 -11.60
N GLY A 136 -27.90 48.77 -10.86
CA GLY A 136 -29.15 49.21 -10.23
C GLY A 136 -30.07 49.96 -11.20
N ALA A 137 -31.33 50.14 -10.78
CA ALA A 137 -32.26 51.05 -11.44
C ALA A 137 -31.66 52.47 -11.48
N GLY A 138 -31.64 53.10 -12.66
CA GLY A 138 -30.91 54.36 -12.91
C GLY A 138 -29.49 54.19 -13.47
N GLY A 139 -29.01 52.96 -13.71
CA GLY A 139 -27.77 52.70 -14.44
C GLY A 139 -26.47 52.71 -13.62
N ILE A 140 -26.56 52.97 -12.31
CA ILE A 140 -25.44 52.90 -11.38
C ILE A 140 -24.90 51.46 -11.32
N VAL A 141 -23.61 51.29 -11.58
CA VAL A 141 -22.90 50.01 -11.36
C VAL A 141 -22.28 50.05 -9.96
N ARG A 142 -22.58 49.06 -9.12
CA ARG A 142 -21.90 48.81 -7.85
C ARG A 142 -21.10 47.52 -7.95
N GLU A 143 -19.86 47.53 -7.46
CA GLU A 143 -19.17 46.29 -7.07
C GLU A 143 -19.64 45.88 -5.68
N ILE A 144 -19.97 44.60 -5.55
CA ILE A 144 -20.36 43.98 -4.29
C ILE A 144 -19.50 42.74 -4.14
N THR A 145 -18.68 42.68 -3.09
CA THR A 145 -18.01 41.44 -2.68
C THR A 145 -19.06 40.49 -2.11
N VAL A 146 -19.25 39.36 -2.76
CA VAL A 146 -20.07 38.26 -2.25
C VAL A 146 -19.18 37.43 -1.33
N THR A 147 -19.46 37.46 -0.04
CA THR A 147 -18.83 36.57 0.94
C THR A 147 -19.40 35.16 0.79
N SER A 148 -18.52 34.18 0.88
CA SER A 148 -18.81 32.75 0.78
C SER A 148 -18.06 31.99 1.88
N GLU A 149 -18.34 30.70 2.02
CA GLU A 149 -17.63 29.80 2.95
C GLU A 149 -16.23 29.49 2.41
N SER A 150 -15.32 30.46 2.55
CA SER A 150 -13.90 30.30 2.18
C SER A 150 -13.09 29.59 3.27
N MET A 151 -13.66 29.42 4.46
CA MET A 151 -13.08 28.63 5.54
C MET A 151 -14.16 27.71 6.09
N ARG A 152 -13.81 26.44 6.33
CA ARG A 152 -14.71 25.44 6.90
C ARG A 152 -14.01 24.68 8.01
N VAL A 153 -14.68 24.54 9.14
CA VAL A 153 -14.22 23.74 10.29
C VAL A 153 -14.61 22.29 10.07
N ILE A 154 -13.67 21.37 10.31
CA ILE A 154 -13.84 19.91 10.25
C ILE A 154 -13.09 19.34 11.45
N ASP A 155 -13.82 18.91 12.47
CA ASP A 155 -13.27 18.15 13.59
C ASP A 155 -13.50 16.65 13.33
N VAL A 156 -12.54 15.81 13.71
CA VAL A 156 -12.47 14.38 13.38
C VAL A 156 -12.15 13.57 14.65
N GLY A 157 -13.00 12.61 14.99
CA GLY A 157 -12.65 11.51 15.91
C GLY A 157 -11.85 10.46 15.14
N MET A 158 -10.89 9.79 15.77
CA MET A 158 -10.25 8.60 15.22
C MET A 158 -10.25 7.49 16.27
N GLU A 159 -10.63 6.28 15.84
CA GLU A 159 -10.56 5.10 16.69
C GLU A 159 -9.10 4.59 16.84
N PRO A 160 -8.64 4.21 18.05
CA PRO A 160 -7.34 3.56 18.23
C PRO A 160 -7.21 2.26 17.42
N ARG A 161 -5.98 1.90 17.04
CA ARG A 161 -5.70 0.59 16.39
C ARG A 161 -6.18 -0.58 17.26
N PRO A 162 -6.62 -1.70 16.63
CA PRO A 162 -7.02 -2.89 17.35
C PRO A 162 -5.91 -3.42 18.28
N ARG A 163 -6.33 -4.02 19.39
CA ARG A 163 -5.44 -4.75 20.31
C ARG A 163 -5.70 -6.25 20.32
N TYR A 164 -6.79 -6.71 19.72
CA TYR A 164 -7.12 -8.12 19.62
C TYR A 164 -6.41 -8.78 18.45
N VAL A 165 -5.90 -10.00 18.68
CA VAL A 165 -5.33 -10.87 17.67
C VAL A 165 -6.07 -12.20 17.68
N LEU A 166 -6.71 -12.56 16.58
CA LEU A 166 -7.44 -13.80 16.44
C LEU A 166 -6.60 -14.78 15.61
N LEU A 167 -5.99 -15.77 16.27
CA LEU A 167 -5.37 -16.92 15.63
C LEU A 167 -6.50 -17.91 15.25
N VAL A 168 -6.85 -17.99 13.97
CA VAL A 168 -8.08 -18.63 13.52
C VAL A 168 -7.80 -19.85 12.65
N THR A 169 -8.47 -20.98 12.93
CA THR A 169 -8.39 -22.19 12.10
C THR A 169 -9.69 -23.00 12.11
N THR A 170 -9.69 -24.15 11.43
CA THR A 170 -10.77 -25.15 11.47
C THR A 170 -10.25 -26.49 11.98
N SER A 171 -11.14 -27.42 12.34
CA SER A 171 -10.79 -28.78 12.78
C SER A 171 -10.09 -29.64 11.71
N LEU A 172 -9.98 -29.11 10.48
CA LEU A 172 -9.18 -29.70 9.40
C LEU A 172 -7.67 -29.53 9.63
N LEU A 173 -7.23 -28.58 10.46
CA LEU A 173 -5.82 -28.43 10.80
C LEU A 173 -5.35 -29.60 11.67
N ARG A 174 -4.20 -30.17 11.33
CA ARG A 174 -3.58 -31.24 12.12
C ARG A 174 -3.05 -30.69 13.44
N ASP A 175 -3.82 -30.94 14.48
CA ASP A 175 -3.43 -30.69 15.86
C ASP A 175 -2.18 -31.51 16.26
N THR A 176 -1.24 -30.85 16.95
CA THR A 176 0.01 -31.42 17.47
C THR A 176 0.48 -30.63 18.69
N ALA A 177 1.15 -31.27 19.63
CA ALA A 177 1.72 -30.58 20.80
C ALA A 177 2.65 -29.41 20.42
N ALA A 178 3.41 -29.50 19.32
CA ALA A 178 4.25 -28.41 18.85
C ALA A 178 3.46 -27.20 18.32
N LEU A 179 2.23 -27.42 17.81
CA LEU A 179 1.31 -26.34 17.43
C LEU A 179 0.71 -25.69 18.69
N GLU A 180 0.29 -26.49 19.67
CA GLU A 180 -0.20 -26.02 20.98
C GLU A 180 0.86 -25.15 21.69
N ASP A 181 2.09 -25.69 21.85
CA ASP A 181 3.23 -24.99 22.43
C ASP A 181 3.56 -23.66 21.70
N ALA A 182 3.52 -23.65 20.36
CA ALA A 182 3.83 -22.46 19.56
C ALA A 182 2.71 -21.40 19.59
N VAL A 183 1.45 -21.82 19.66
CA VAL A 183 0.30 -20.92 19.81
C VAL A 183 0.32 -20.26 21.20
N ASP A 184 0.51 -21.03 22.26
CA ASP A 184 0.59 -20.50 23.62
C ASP A 184 1.79 -19.56 23.79
N GLY A 185 2.96 -19.95 23.25
CA GLY A 185 4.17 -19.11 23.26
C GLY A 185 4.02 -17.81 22.47
N TYR A 186 3.25 -17.81 21.39
CA TYR A 186 2.90 -16.61 20.63
C TYR A 186 2.00 -15.69 21.47
N ILE A 187 0.92 -16.24 22.03
CA ILE A 187 -0.06 -15.48 22.84
C ILE A 187 0.63 -14.81 24.04
N GLU A 188 1.45 -15.54 24.81
CA GLU A 188 2.21 -14.95 25.92
C GLU A 188 3.17 -13.85 25.44
N THR A 189 3.81 -14.04 24.28
CA THR A 189 4.81 -13.10 23.78
C THR A 189 4.18 -11.78 23.34
N VAL A 190 3.10 -11.80 22.55
CA VAL A 190 2.51 -10.56 22.02
C VAL A 190 1.76 -9.73 23.08
N ASP A 191 1.19 -10.36 24.11
CA ASP A 191 0.71 -9.63 25.30
C ASP A 191 1.89 -8.95 26.02
N ARG A 192 2.94 -9.71 26.32
CA ARG A 192 4.11 -9.27 27.09
C ARG A 192 4.96 -8.19 26.40
N THR A 193 5.18 -8.28 25.09
CA THR A 193 6.05 -7.32 24.36
C THR A 193 5.28 -6.14 23.79
N ASP A 194 4.03 -6.36 23.39
CA ASP A 194 3.27 -5.46 22.51
C ASP A 194 1.90 -5.06 23.06
N GLY A 195 1.43 -5.68 24.15
CA GLY A 195 0.14 -5.38 24.77
C GLY A 195 -1.06 -5.81 23.93
N LEU A 196 -0.91 -6.91 23.18
CA LEU A 196 -1.95 -7.48 22.31
C LEU A 196 -2.66 -8.67 23.00
N ASP A 197 -3.99 -8.64 23.07
CA ASP A 197 -4.82 -9.75 23.57
C ASP A 197 -5.03 -10.76 22.43
N ALA A 198 -4.19 -11.80 22.41
CA ALA A 198 -4.23 -12.84 21.40
C ALA A 198 -5.03 -14.06 21.85
N ARG A 199 -5.85 -14.62 20.96
CA ARG A 199 -6.73 -15.77 21.23
C ARG A 199 -6.71 -16.77 20.08
N TYR A 200 -6.68 -18.05 20.42
CA TYR A 200 -6.77 -19.15 19.46
C TYR A 200 -8.21 -19.67 19.35
N ILE A 201 -8.72 -19.74 18.12
CA ILE A 201 -10.10 -20.09 17.81
C ILE A 201 -10.13 -21.16 16.71
N VAL A 202 -10.76 -22.30 17.02
CA VAL A 202 -11.15 -23.32 16.04
C VAL A 202 -12.64 -23.10 15.72
N LEU A 203 -12.93 -22.58 14.52
CA LEU A 203 -14.23 -21.99 14.17
C LEU A 203 -15.42 -22.97 14.23
N ASP A 204 -15.21 -24.20 13.77
CA ASP A 204 -16.19 -25.29 13.75
C ASP A 204 -16.22 -26.08 15.08
N SER A 205 -15.49 -25.61 16.10
CA SER A 205 -15.51 -26.24 17.43
C SER A 205 -16.77 -25.88 18.22
N SER A 206 -17.17 -26.80 19.10
CA SER A 206 -18.27 -26.51 20.05
C SER A 206 -17.94 -25.40 21.06
N GLN A 207 -16.67 -25.02 21.21
CA GLN A 207 -16.24 -23.92 22.08
C GLN A 207 -16.52 -22.57 21.41
N CYS A 208 -16.15 -22.41 20.14
CA CYS A 208 -16.47 -21.23 19.33
C CYS A 208 -17.98 -20.88 19.39
N LEU A 209 -18.84 -21.89 19.17
CA LEU A 209 -20.30 -21.75 19.27
C LEU A 209 -20.81 -21.39 20.68
N ARG A 210 -20.09 -21.75 21.75
CA ARG A 210 -20.48 -21.40 23.12
C ARG A 210 -20.06 -19.99 23.49
N ASP A 211 -18.88 -19.58 23.05
CA ASP A 211 -18.26 -18.33 23.46
C ASP A 211 -18.81 -17.17 22.62
N TYR A 212 -18.85 -17.32 21.30
CA TYR A 212 -19.20 -16.26 20.34
C TYR A 212 -20.55 -16.46 19.64
N GLY A 213 -21.19 -17.63 19.80
CA GLY A 213 -22.41 -17.99 19.04
C GLY A 213 -22.18 -18.30 17.55
N ALA A 214 -20.98 -18.05 17.02
CA ALA A 214 -20.56 -18.35 15.66
C ALA A 214 -20.65 -19.85 15.32
N ARG A 215 -21.00 -20.18 14.07
CA ARG A 215 -21.20 -21.56 13.64
C ARG A 215 -20.70 -21.82 12.22
N VAL A 216 -19.63 -22.61 12.13
CA VAL A 216 -19.24 -23.30 10.89
C VAL A 216 -19.75 -24.75 10.95
N ALA A 217 -20.51 -25.17 9.95
CA ALA A 217 -21.05 -26.52 9.78
C ALA A 217 -20.27 -27.31 8.70
N ASP A 218 -19.76 -26.64 7.67
CA ASP A 218 -18.81 -27.16 6.69
C ASP A 218 -17.51 -26.32 6.72
N PRO A 219 -16.42 -26.81 7.35
CA PRO A 219 -15.14 -26.10 7.37
C PRO A 219 -14.44 -26.03 6.00
N THR A 220 -15.07 -26.54 4.93
CA THR A 220 -14.62 -26.35 3.54
C THR A 220 -15.41 -25.28 2.77
N ASP A 221 -16.44 -24.67 3.38
CA ASP A 221 -17.11 -23.49 2.81
C ASP A 221 -16.48 -22.20 3.37
N TRP A 222 -15.93 -21.39 2.47
CA TRP A 222 -15.32 -20.11 2.84
C TRP A 222 -16.37 -19.08 3.28
N HIS A 223 -17.63 -19.18 2.81
CA HIS A 223 -18.70 -18.30 3.25
C HIS A 223 -19.02 -18.53 4.73
N GLU A 224 -19.23 -19.78 5.17
CA GLU A 224 -19.50 -20.07 6.58
C GLU A 224 -18.34 -19.62 7.50
N ILE A 225 -17.09 -19.68 7.02
CA ILE A 225 -15.91 -19.17 7.73
C ILE A 225 -15.96 -17.63 7.85
N ARG A 226 -16.35 -16.91 6.79
CA ARG A 226 -16.53 -15.44 6.82
C ARG A 226 -17.66 -15.06 7.77
N ASP A 227 -18.84 -15.67 7.65
CA ASP A 227 -20.01 -15.38 8.50
C ASP A 227 -19.68 -15.63 9.99
N ALA A 228 -18.86 -16.64 10.28
CA ALA A 228 -18.36 -16.91 11.63
C ALA A 228 -17.36 -15.84 12.12
N LEU A 229 -16.47 -15.35 11.26
CA LEU A 229 -15.56 -14.24 11.57
C LEU A 229 -16.30 -12.92 11.78
N GLU A 230 -17.34 -12.63 10.99
CA GLU A 230 -18.24 -11.49 11.18
C GLU A 230 -18.90 -11.57 12.56
N THR A 231 -19.50 -12.71 12.89
CA THR A 231 -20.15 -12.96 14.19
C THR A 231 -19.18 -12.76 15.38
N ILE A 232 -17.94 -13.24 15.27
CA ILE A 232 -16.91 -13.02 16.30
C ILE A 232 -16.54 -11.53 16.39
N SER A 233 -16.42 -10.86 15.24
CA SER A 233 -16.04 -9.45 15.14
C SER A 233 -17.11 -8.50 15.67
N GLU A 234 -18.41 -8.86 15.60
CA GLU A 234 -19.48 -8.14 16.30
C GLU A 234 -19.29 -8.10 17.83
N GLU A 235 -18.64 -9.11 18.41
CA GLU A 235 -18.36 -9.17 19.86
C GLU A 235 -16.99 -8.58 20.22
N THR A 236 -15.94 -8.86 19.45
CA THR A 236 -14.57 -8.41 19.75
C THR A 236 -14.26 -7.01 19.26
N GLY A 237 -15.00 -6.50 18.26
CA GLY A 237 -14.61 -5.33 17.48
C GLY A 237 -13.42 -5.61 16.55
N PRO A 238 -12.82 -4.56 15.96
CA PRO A 238 -11.67 -4.66 15.06
C PRO A 238 -10.51 -5.48 15.61
N ALA A 239 -9.88 -6.29 14.75
CA ALA A 239 -8.83 -7.23 15.13
C ALA A 239 -7.82 -7.50 14.01
N TYR A 240 -6.63 -7.97 14.41
CA TYR A 240 -5.71 -8.69 13.51
C TYR A 240 -6.15 -10.16 13.43
N ILE A 241 -6.61 -10.63 12.27
CA ILE A 241 -7.02 -12.01 12.03
C ILE A 241 -5.88 -12.76 11.32
N ILE A 242 -5.33 -13.77 11.98
CA ILE A 242 -4.22 -14.59 11.48
C ILE A 242 -4.76 -15.99 11.18
N LEU A 243 -4.94 -16.29 9.90
CA LEU A 243 -5.46 -17.58 9.44
C LEU A 243 -4.37 -18.65 9.53
N LEU A 244 -4.58 -19.69 10.32
CA LEU A 244 -3.66 -20.81 10.47
C LEU A 244 -4.07 -21.97 9.54
N GLY A 245 -3.30 -22.19 8.49
CA GLY A 245 -3.49 -23.27 7.51
C GLY A 245 -3.51 -22.80 6.06
N GLY A 246 -3.26 -23.74 5.13
CA GLY A 246 -3.42 -23.51 3.69
C GLY A 246 -4.86 -23.67 3.20
N GLU A 247 -5.01 -23.72 1.87
CA GLU A 247 -6.30 -23.85 1.16
C GLU A 247 -7.10 -25.12 1.50
N ALA A 248 -6.49 -26.12 2.14
CA ALA A 248 -7.18 -27.33 2.58
C ALA A 248 -7.79 -27.23 3.98
N VAL A 249 -7.43 -26.20 4.76
CA VAL A 249 -7.88 -25.96 6.14
C VAL A 249 -8.79 -24.73 6.20
N VAL A 250 -8.34 -23.62 5.60
CA VAL A 250 -9.10 -22.39 5.45
C VAL A 250 -9.08 -22.05 3.96
N PRO A 251 -10.07 -22.48 3.16
CA PRO A 251 -10.09 -22.25 1.70
C PRO A 251 -10.17 -20.76 1.35
N ARG A 252 -10.00 -20.40 0.09
CA ARG A 252 -10.37 -19.08 -0.45
C ARG A 252 -11.48 -19.17 -1.49
N PRO A 253 -12.22 -18.07 -1.74
CA PRO A 253 -13.06 -18.00 -2.92
C PRO A 253 -12.25 -18.21 -4.21
N LEU A 254 -12.85 -18.93 -5.16
CA LEU A 254 -12.31 -19.02 -6.53
C LEU A 254 -12.62 -17.73 -7.29
N THR A 255 -11.86 -17.45 -8.36
CA THR A 255 -12.17 -16.31 -9.23
C THR A 255 -13.55 -16.47 -9.88
N VAL A 256 -14.47 -15.56 -9.55
CA VAL A 256 -15.82 -15.50 -10.14
C VAL A 256 -15.94 -14.24 -10.98
N THR A 257 -16.48 -14.36 -12.19
CA THR A 257 -16.72 -13.22 -13.10
C THR A 257 -18.20 -13.16 -13.47
N ILE A 258 -18.86 -12.04 -13.16
CA ILE A 258 -20.27 -11.79 -13.45
C ILE A 258 -20.35 -10.59 -14.41
N ASP A 259 -21.05 -10.75 -15.54
CA ASP A 259 -21.19 -9.73 -16.60
C ASP A 259 -19.86 -9.09 -17.07
N GLY A 260 -18.77 -9.87 -17.04
CA GLY A 260 -17.43 -9.42 -17.40
C GLY A 260 -16.70 -8.61 -16.33
N ARG A 261 -17.29 -8.40 -15.15
CA ARG A 261 -16.63 -7.87 -13.96
C ARG A 261 -16.16 -9.01 -13.07
N ILE A 262 -14.96 -8.89 -12.53
CA ILE A 262 -14.50 -9.81 -11.48
C ILE A 262 -15.30 -9.50 -10.23
N TRP A 263 -15.88 -10.54 -9.64
CA TRP A 263 -16.66 -10.47 -8.40
C TRP A 263 -15.76 -10.93 -7.25
N TYR A 264 -15.41 -12.21 -7.21
CA TYR A 264 -14.45 -12.74 -6.24
C TYR A 264 -13.05 -12.93 -6.84
N LEU A 265 -12.05 -12.71 -5.98
CA LEU A 265 -10.62 -12.94 -6.20
C LEU A 265 -10.12 -13.98 -5.18
N PRO A 266 -9.11 -14.81 -5.49
CA PRO A 266 -8.51 -15.75 -4.53
C PRO A 266 -7.62 -15.03 -3.52
N THR A 267 -8.24 -14.30 -2.59
CA THR A 267 -7.60 -13.48 -1.55
C THR A 267 -8.24 -13.75 -0.19
N ASP A 268 -7.48 -13.51 0.89
CA ASP A 268 -8.02 -13.56 2.25
C ASP A 268 -8.80 -12.29 2.62
N ALA A 269 -8.67 -11.21 1.84
CA ALA A 269 -9.36 -9.92 2.09
C ALA A 269 -10.88 -10.06 2.28
N TRP A 270 -11.52 -11.04 1.64
CA TRP A 270 -12.96 -11.31 1.80
C TRP A 270 -13.36 -11.78 3.20
N TYR A 271 -12.42 -12.18 4.05
CA TYR A 271 -12.69 -12.54 5.44
C TYR A 271 -12.87 -11.33 6.37
N VAL A 272 -12.62 -10.13 5.86
CA VAL A 272 -12.67 -8.83 6.56
C VAL A 272 -13.24 -7.74 5.64
N ASP A 273 -14.07 -8.14 4.69
CA ASP A 273 -14.90 -7.32 3.81
C ASP A 273 -16.32 -7.83 4.08
N PHE A 274 -16.89 -7.36 5.20
CA PHE A 274 -18.16 -7.84 5.73
C PHE A 274 -19.34 -7.21 4.98
N ASP A 275 -19.20 -5.97 4.49
CA ASP A 275 -20.24 -5.29 3.70
C ASP A 275 -20.31 -5.69 2.20
N GLU A 276 -19.35 -6.50 1.73
CA GLU A 276 -19.16 -6.97 0.36
C GLU A 276 -18.91 -5.86 -0.68
N ASP A 277 -18.42 -4.69 -0.27
CA ASP A 277 -18.15 -3.59 -1.21
C ASP A 277 -16.90 -3.82 -2.08
N GLY A 278 -16.01 -4.76 -1.70
CA GLY A 278 -14.75 -5.06 -2.38
C GLY A 278 -13.53 -4.32 -1.79
N VAL A 279 -13.64 -3.83 -0.56
CA VAL A 279 -12.59 -3.16 0.23
C VAL A 279 -12.58 -3.79 1.62
N VAL A 280 -11.40 -3.89 2.24
CA VAL A 280 -11.31 -4.37 3.62
C VAL A 280 -11.80 -3.30 4.58
N ASP A 281 -12.62 -3.74 5.54
CA ASP A 281 -13.26 -2.91 6.54
C ASP A 281 -12.26 -2.19 7.46
N GLU A 282 -12.75 -1.10 8.05
CA GLU A 282 -11.98 -0.24 8.93
C GLU A 282 -11.47 -0.97 10.19
N GLY A 283 -10.17 -0.85 10.46
CA GLY A 283 -9.52 -1.46 11.60
C GLY A 283 -9.23 -2.96 11.50
N PHE A 284 -9.71 -3.65 10.47
CA PHE A 284 -9.41 -5.07 10.27
C PHE A 284 -8.16 -5.29 9.43
N VAL A 285 -7.42 -6.34 9.79
CA VAL A 285 -6.20 -6.77 9.11
C VAL A 285 -6.20 -8.29 9.06
N VAL A 286 -6.11 -8.88 7.86
CA VAL A 286 -6.05 -10.34 7.70
C VAL A 286 -4.70 -10.80 7.14
N SER A 287 -4.13 -11.85 7.74
CA SER A 287 -2.96 -12.55 7.22
C SER A 287 -3.14 -14.05 7.24
N ARG A 288 -2.14 -14.78 6.74
CA ARG A 288 -2.11 -16.24 6.79
C ARG A 288 -0.74 -16.80 7.15
N LEU A 289 -0.74 -17.75 8.08
CA LEU A 289 0.37 -18.69 8.29
C LEU A 289 -0.01 -19.99 7.55
N ALA A 290 0.48 -20.13 6.32
CA ALA A 290 0.06 -21.21 5.42
C ALA A 290 0.97 -22.45 5.56
N ASP A 291 0.37 -23.64 5.46
CA ASP A 291 1.09 -24.91 5.29
C ASP A 291 0.37 -25.81 4.27
N LEU A 292 1.06 -26.85 3.82
CA LEU A 292 0.65 -27.83 2.82
C LEU A 292 -0.47 -28.72 3.33
N SER A 293 -1.55 -28.84 2.54
CA SER A 293 -2.71 -29.65 2.90
C SER A 293 -3.21 -29.29 4.32
N THR A 294 -3.27 -30.28 5.22
CA THR A 294 -3.75 -30.15 6.59
C THR A 294 -2.63 -30.13 7.63
N GLU A 295 -1.36 -30.08 7.21
CA GLU A 295 -0.22 -30.10 8.16
C GLU A 295 -0.05 -28.76 8.88
N SER A 296 0.68 -28.76 10.00
CA SER A 296 0.87 -27.60 10.88
C SER A 296 2.34 -27.20 11.08
N SER A 297 3.29 -27.98 10.55
CA SER A 297 4.74 -27.76 10.73
C SER A 297 5.27 -26.42 10.20
N GLY A 298 4.73 -25.91 9.09
CA GLY A 298 5.09 -24.60 8.55
C GLY A 298 4.49 -23.46 9.38
N ILE A 299 3.33 -23.69 10.00
CA ILE A 299 2.67 -22.76 10.92
C ILE A 299 3.50 -22.62 12.20
N VAL A 300 3.98 -23.74 12.77
CA VAL A 300 4.88 -23.76 13.92
C VAL A 300 6.13 -22.92 13.65
N ALA A 301 6.84 -23.16 12.55
CA ALA A 301 8.03 -22.39 12.17
C ALA A 301 7.75 -20.88 11.98
N ALA A 302 6.57 -20.54 11.46
CA ALA A 302 6.14 -19.16 11.29
C ALA A 302 5.79 -18.47 12.62
N LEU A 303 5.15 -19.19 13.56
CA LEU A 303 4.88 -18.71 14.92
C LEU A 303 6.18 -18.54 15.72
N GLU A 304 7.11 -19.50 15.65
CA GLU A 304 8.45 -19.40 16.26
C GLU A 304 9.22 -18.18 15.72
N THR A 305 9.16 -17.94 14.41
CA THR A 305 9.73 -16.74 13.76
C THR A 305 9.08 -15.45 14.29
N ALA A 306 7.75 -15.41 14.42
CA ALA A 306 7.04 -14.25 14.95
C ALA A 306 7.38 -13.98 16.42
N ILE A 307 7.51 -15.03 17.26
CA ILE A 307 7.95 -14.94 18.65
C ILE A 307 9.35 -14.30 18.73
N ASP A 308 10.34 -14.84 18.01
CA ASP A 308 11.71 -14.33 18.02
C ASP A 308 11.80 -12.86 17.53
N LEU A 309 10.94 -12.47 16.60
CA LEU A 309 10.82 -11.08 16.13
C LEU A 309 10.18 -10.15 17.17
N HIS A 310 9.10 -10.54 17.84
CA HIS A 310 8.51 -9.76 18.92
C HIS A 310 9.47 -9.62 20.11
N GLU A 311 10.16 -10.70 20.50
CA GLU A 311 11.20 -10.69 21.54
C GLU A 311 12.38 -9.76 21.21
N SER A 312 12.82 -9.73 19.94
CA SER A 312 13.90 -8.84 19.48
C SER A 312 13.45 -7.40 19.25
N GLY A 313 12.13 -7.14 19.22
CA GLY A 313 11.52 -5.81 19.09
C GLY A 313 11.11 -5.42 17.67
N GLY A 314 11.05 -6.37 16.73
CA GLY A 314 10.55 -6.21 15.37
C GLY A 314 11.50 -6.74 14.27
N TYR A 315 11.06 -6.66 13.01
CA TYR A 315 11.89 -6.97 11.83
C TYR A 315 12.85 -5.82 11.48
N GLY A 316 13.96 -6.14 10.81
CA GLY A 316 14.83 -5.15 10.15
C GLY A 316 14.41 -4.90 8.70
N LEU A 317 14.89 -3.81 8.11
CA LEU A 317 14.81 -3.58 6.65
C LEU A 317 16.19 -3.37 6.00
N ARG A 318 17.30 -3.64 6.71
CA ARG A 318 18.67 -3.31 6.24
C ARG A 318 19.73 -4.32 6.73
N PRO A 319 20.34 -5.12 5.84
CA PRO A 319 20.48 -4.85 4.40
C PRO A 319 19.23 -5.13 3.56
N GLU A 320 19.11 -4.44 2.43
CA GLU A 320 18.09 -4.73 1.42
C GLU A 320 18.72 -5.20 0.10
N VAL A 321 18.02 -6.09 -0.62
CA VAL A 321 18.38 -6.52 -1.97
C VAL A 321 17.14 -6.66 -2.85
N TRP A 322 17.21 -6.14 -4.08
CA TRP A 322 16.10 -6.22 -5.02
C TRP A 322 16.53 -7.01 -6.27
N PHE A 323 15.80 -8.06 -6.63
CA PHE A 323 16.03 -8.82 -7.86
C PHE A 323 15.05 -8.37 -8.94
N SER A 324 15.56 -7.98 -10.10
CA SER A 324 14.76 -7.42 -11.20
C SER A 324 15.22 -7.93 -12.57
N THR A 325 14.41 -7.69 -13.59
CA THR A 325 14.79 -7.91 -14.99
C THR A 325 15.77 -6.84 -15.50
N ARG A 326 15.68 -5.61 -14.96
CA ARG A 326 16.51 -4.45 -15.30
C ARG A 326 16.55 -3.49 -14.10
N CYS A 327 17.71 -2.93 -13.78
CA CYS A 327 17.83 -2.02 -12.64
C CYS A 327 17.62 -0.53 -12.96
N TRP A 328 17.71 -0.10 -14.22
CA TRP A 328 17.47 1.31 -14.60
C TRP A 328 15.98 1.69 -14.64
N LEU A 329 15.09 0.69 -14.74
CA LEU A 329 13.65 0.86 -14.58
C LEU A 329 13.29 0.54 -13.13
N SER A 330 13.27 1.56 -12.28
CA SER A 330 12.68 1.50 -10.95
C SER A 330 11.26 2.08 -10.96
N PRO A 331 10.21 1.30 -11.28
CA PRO A 331 8.87 1.57 -10.81
C PRO A 331 8.74 1.05 -9.37
N PRO A 332 8.06 1.80 -8.48
CA PRO A 332 7.35 3.05 -8.72
C PRO A 332 8.23 4.29 -8.47
N ILE A 333 8.56 4.98 -9.56
CA ILE A 333 8.87 6.41 -9.67
C ILE A 333 9.57 7.04 -8.43
N GLY A 334 10.91 6.94 -8.38
CA GLY A 334 11.73 7.96 -7.70
C GLY A 334 12.78 7.54 -6.67
N LEU A 335 13.02 6.24 -6.45
CA LEU A 335 13.93 5.75 -5.39
C LEU A 335 15.26 5.12 -5.86
N GLY A 336 15.63 5.28 -7.13
CA GLY A 336 16.89 4.77 -7.69
C GLY A 336 17.81 5.86 -8.23
N ASP A 337 19.13 5.69 -8.04
CA ASP A 337 20.14 6.49 -8.72
C ASP A 337 20.03 6.39 -10.25
N ALA A 338 20.53 7.41 -10.96
CA ALA A 338 20.60 7.38 -12.42
C ALA A 338 21.73 6.43 -12.88
N CYS A 339 21.42 5.14 -12.95
CA CYS A 339 22.30 4.09 -13.43
C CYS A 339 22.24 3.92 -14.97
N ASP A 340 23.30 3.34 -15.55
CA ASP A 340 23.44 3.22 -17.00
C ASP A 340 22.57 2.08 -17.58
N GLU A 341 22.14 2.24 -18.84
CA GLU A 341 21.39 1.21 -19.57
C GLU A 341 22.31 0.01 -19.88
N GLY A 342 22.38 -0.93 -18.94
CA GLY A 342 23.20 -2.14 -19.04
C GLY A 342 23.73 -2.66 -17.71
N ASP A 343 23.63 -1.87 -16.62
CA ASP A 343 24.17 -2.26 -15.32
C ASP A 343 23.47 -3.49 -14.73
N ALA A 344 24.27 -4.54 -14.48
CA ALA A 344 23.84 -5.77 -13.82
C ALA A 344 23.52 -5.58 -12.32
N SER A 345 23.96 -4.47 -11.72
CA SER A 345 23.68 -4.11 -10.34
C SER A 345 23.73 -2.58 -10.17
N CYS A 346 22.75 -2.02 -9.47
CA CYS A 346 22.60 -0.58 -9.23
C CYS A 346 21.97 -0.38 -7.85
N GLY A 347 22.70 0.24 -6.92
CA GLY A 347 22.26 0.33 -5.52
C GLY A 347 21.91 -1.04 -4.93
N PRO A 348 20.70 -1.25 -4.36
CA PRO A 348 20.25 -2.56 -3.90
C PRO A 348 19.80 -3.51 -5.02
N CYS A 349 19.59 -3.01 -6.24
CA CYS A 349 19.09 -3.81 -7.36
C CYS A 349 20.16 -4.73 -7.97
N ARG A 350 19.73 -5.94 -8.35
CA ARG A 350 20.47 -7.01 -9.01
C ARG A 350 19.66 -7.51 -10.21
N ALA A 351 20.22 -7.42 -11.41
CA ALA A 351 19.54 -7.82 -12.64
C ALA A 351 19.75 -9.31 -12.95
N THR A 352 18.72 -9.97 -13.49
CA THR A 352 18.80 -11.35 -13.99
C THR A 352 18.83 -11.37 -15.53
N PRO A 353 19.86 -11.94 -16.18
CA PRO A 353 21.15 -12.41 -15.64
C PRO A 353 22.07 -11.22 -15.25
N PRO A 354 23.17 -11.45 -14.47
CA PRO A 354 23.78 -12.73 -14.12
C PRO A 354 23.37 -13.30 -12.75
N TYR A 355 22.60 -12.57 -11.96
CA TYR A 355 22.00 -13.06 -10.71
C TYR A 355 20.78 -13.93 -11.02
N GLY A 356 20.41 -14.81 -10.10
CA GLY A 356 19.29 -15.75 -10.24
C GLY A 356 19.69 -17.21 -10.49
N VAL A 357 18.70 -18.04 -10.74
CA VAL A 357 18.83 -19.52 -10.83
C VAL A 357 18.85 -20.08 -12.25
N CYS A 358 19.02 -19.22 -13.26
CA CYS A 358 18.94 -19.56 -14.68
C CYS A 358 20.22 -20.20 -15.26
N ASP A 359 20.10 -20.91 -16.40
CA ASP A 359 21.24 -21.54 -17.10
C ASP A 359 22.36 -20.55 -17.49
N GLY A 360 22.04 -19.26 -17.64
CA GLY A 360 23.00 -18.19 -17.93
C GLY A 360 23.43 -17.35 -16.70
N CYS A 361 22.99 -17.73 -15.50
CA CYS A 361 23.19 -16.95 -14.28
C CYS A 361 24.48 -17.39 -13.58
N SER A 362 25.58 -16.67 -13.83
CA SER A 362 26.89 -16.98 -13.26
C SER A 362 27.03 -16.62 -11.77
N MET A 363 26.07 -15.88 -11.20
CA MET A 363 26.10 -15.38 -9.81
C MET A 363 25.06 -16.10 -8.93
N ARG A 364 24.81 -17.40 -9.17
CA ARG A 364 23.81 -18.19 -8.44
C ARG A 364 24.11 -18.26 -6.93
N GLU A 365 25.35 -18.59 -6.56
CA GLU A 365 25.76 -18.65 -5.13
C GLU A 365 25.60 -17.28 -4.46
N GLU A 366 26.09 -16.20 -5.09
CA GLU A 366 25.94 -14.83 -4.57
C GLU A 366 24.47 -14.39 -4.48
N THR A 367 23.58 -14.94 -5.32
CA THR A 367 22.13 -14.68 -5.21
C THR A 367 21.58 -15.20 -3.88
N PHE A 368 21.96 -16.41 -3.47
CA PHE A 368 21.55 -16.98 -2.19
C PHE A 368 22.25 -16.30 -1.01
N ASP A 369 23.54 -15.96 -1.12
CA ASP A 369 24.25 -15.19 -0.10
C ASP A 369 23.59 -13.82 0.14
N LEU A 370 23.19 -13.12 -0.92
CA LEU A 370 22.52 -11.81 -0.83
C LEU A 370 21.13 -11.92 -0.18
N ILE A 371 20.34 -12.94 -0.53
CA ILE A 371 19.05 -13.21 0.12
C ILE A 371 19.27 -13.51 1.62
N SER A 372 20.20 -14.42 1.93
CA SER A 372 20.47 -14.87 3.30
C SER A 372 21.01 -13.78 4.22
N ASN A 373 21.68 -12.76 3.67
CA ASN A 373 22.28 -11.66 4.44
C ASN A 373 21.44 -10.37 4.49
N SER A 374 20.23 -10.39 3.91
CA SER A 374 19.32 -9.23 3.88
C SER A 374 18.18 -9.40 4.86
N ASP A 375 17.67 -8.27 5.37
CA ASP A 375 16.45 -8.20 6.17
C ASP A 375 15.24 -7.80 5.30
N TYR A 376 15.48 -7.25 4.10
CA TYR A 376 14.43 -6.91 3.14
C TYR A 376 14.78 -7.40 1.73
N VAL A 377 13.94 -8.27 1.17
CA VAL A 377 14.15 -8.88 -0.15
C VAL A 377 12.98 -8.54 -1.08
N VAL A 378 13.27 -7.90 -2.21
CA VAL A 378 12.26 -7.52 -3.21
C VAL A 378 12.44 -8.34 -4.47
N PHE A 379 11.39 -8.99 -4.97
CA PHE A 379 11.38 -9.67 -6.26
C PHE A 379 10.48 -8.97 -7.27
N MET A 380 11.06 -8.54 -8.39
CA MET A 380 10.41 -7.75 -9.44
C MET A 380 10.44 -8.47 -10.79
N GLY A 381 9.29 -8.55 -11.45
CA GLY A 381 9.16 -9.13 -12.78
C GLY A 381 7.84 -9.86 -12.95
N HIS A 382 7.87 -10.96 -13.70
CA HIS A 382 6.77 -11.88 -13.78
C HIS A 382 6.79 -12.86 -12.60
N GLY A 383 5.64 -13.45 -12.32
CA GLY A 383 5.50 -14.42 -11.26
C GLY A 383 4.57 -15.58 -11.62
N SER A 384 4.76 -16.66 -10.89
CA SER A 384 3.85 -17.77 -10.68
C SER A 384 3.88 -18.09 -9.17
N PRO A 385 3.00 -18.98 -8.66
CA PRO A 385 2.98 -19.31 -7.23
C PRO A 385 4.28 -19.99 -6.76
N ASP A 386 5.09 -20.46 -7.71
CA ASP A 386 6.30 -21.28 -7.55
C ASP A 386 7.57 -20.67 -8.21
N SER A 387 7.47 -19.51 -8.88
CA SER A 387 8.65 -18.84 -9.47
C SER A 387 8.51 -17.32 -9.60
N PHE A 388 9.62 -16.61 -9.38
CA PHE A 388 9.85 -15.25 -9.89
C PHE A 388 10.62 -15.37 -11.22
N SER A 389 10.24 -14.59 -12.22
CA SER A 389 10.73 -14.76 -13.59
C SER A 389 10.91 -13.44 -14.35
N THR A 390 11.78 -13.45 -15.36
CA THR A 390 11.97 -12.32 -16.27
C THR A 390 10.82 -12.16 -17.28
N ASN A 391 10.86 -11.10 -18.07
CA ASN A 391 9.90 -10.85 -19.17
C ASN A 391 9.87 -12.00 -20.20
N ASP A 392 11.01 -12.65 -20.42
CA ASP A 392 11.15 -13.82 -21.29
C ASP A 392 10.82 -15.15 -20.57
N ARG A 393 10.24 -15.06 -19.35
CA ARG A 393 9.91 -16.18 -18.45
C ARG A 393 11.11 -17.04 -18.04
N VAL A 394 12.30 -16.45 -17.99
CA VAL A 394 13.48 -17.08 -17.41
C VAL A 394 13.40 -16.98 -15.89
N PRO A 395 13.54 -18.08 -15.13
CA PRO A 395 13.46 -18.02 -13.67
C PRO A 395 14.58 -17.18 -13.04
N ILE A 396 14.17 -16.23 -12.20
CA ILE A 396 15.03 -15.47 -11.28
C ILE A 396 15.26 -16.33 -10.04
N PHE A 397 14.18 -16.84 -9.46
CA PHE A 397 14.16 -17.63 -8.23
C PHE A 397 12.95 -18.57 -8.24
N ARG A 398 13.05 -19.76 -7.65
CA ARG A 398 11.98 -20.77 -7.61
C ARG A 398 11.70 -21.19 -6.17
N VAL A 399 10.50 -21.72 -5.92
CA VAL A 399 10.12 -22.26 -4.60
C VAL A 399 11.05 -23.38 -4.12
N GLU A 400 11.55 -24.22 -5.04
CA GLU A 400 12.56 -25.26 -4.78
C GLU A 400 13.94 -24.72 -4.37
N ASN A 401 14.17 -23.41 -4.46
CA ASN A 401 15.42 -22.75 -4.05
C ASN A 401 15.26 -21.91 -2.78
N VAL A 402 14.12 -22.02 -2.08
CA VAL A 402 13.94 -21.40 -0.76
C VAL A 402 14.87 -22.05 0.27
N GLU A 403 15.07 -23.36 0.21
CA GLU A 403 16.02 -24.09 1.08
C GLU A 403 17.50 -23.80 0.77
N ASP A 404 17.81 -23.21 -0.40
CA ASP A 404 19.16 -22.77 -0.76
C ASP A 404 19.57 -21.47 -0.03
N ALA A 405 18.64 -20.77 0.64
CA ALA A 405 18.87 -19.51 1.34
C ALA A 405 18.54 -19.58 2.84
N ASP A 406 19.41 -19.04 3.70
CA ASP A 406 19.20 -18.95 5.14
C ASP A 406 18.32 -17.73 5.48
N LEU A 407 17.00 -17.95 5.54
CA LEU A 407 16.04 -16.93 5.97
C LEU A 407 15.91 -16.89 7.50
N ALA A 408 16.26 -17.98 8.20
CA ALA A 408 16.11 -18.12 9.65
C ALA A 408 17.11 -17.28 10.46
N THR A 409 18.24 -16.86 9.88
CA THR A 409 19.21 -16.01 10.60
C THR A 409 18.79 -14.53 10.72
N ASN A 410 18.15 -13.96 9.70
CA ASN A 410 17.78 -12.53 9.67
C ASN A 410 16.26 -12.27 9.62
N HIS A 411 15.46 -13.32 9.41
CA HIS A 411 14.00 -13.25 9.26
C HIS A 411 13.53 -12.14 8.29
N PRO A 412 13.90 -12.22 7.00
CA PRO A 412 13.63 -11.13 6.07
C PRO A 412 12.13 -10.91 5.86
N VAL A 413 11.75 -9.64 5.68
CA VAL A 413 10.51 -9.28 5.00
C VAL A 413 10.73 -9.44 3.50
N ILE A 414 9.89 -10.25 2.84
CA ILE A 414 9.98 -10.52 1.41
C ILE A 414 8.79 -9.87 0.70
N THR A 415 9.04 -9.21 -0.43
CA THR A 415 7.97 -8.63 -1.25
C THR A 415 8.00 -9.15 -2.68
N GLY A 416 6.84 -9.62 -3.13
CA GLY A 416 6.55 -10.06 -4.49
C GLY A 416 5.32 -9.38 -5.09
N TYR A 417 4.77 -8.33 -4.45
CA TYR A 417 3.51 -7.69 -4.82
C TYR A 417 3.48 -7.07 -6.23
N VAL A 418 4.64 -6.85 -6.86
CA VAL A 418 4.77 -6.44 -8.27
C VAL A 418 4.82 -7.61 -9.26
N SER A 419 4.81 -8.86 -8.80
CA SER A 419 4.96 -10.08 -9.61
C SER A 419 3.67 -10.93 -9.54
N CYS A 420 3.07 -11.23 -10.71
CA CYS A 420 1.73 -11.83 -10.79
C CYS A 420 1.62 -13.17 -10.03
N ASN A 421 0.47 -13.45 -9.42
CA ASN A 421 0.12 -14.78 -8.89
C ASN A 421 1.07 -15.37 -7.83
N THR A 422 2.06 -14.62 -7.35
CA THR A 422 3.09 -15.10 -6.40
C THR A 422 2.53 -15.38 -5.02
N GLY A 423 1.42 -14.73 -4.67
CA GLY A 423 0.67 -14.96 -3.45
C GLY A 423 -0.44 -16.01 -3.59
N LEU A 424 -0.56 -16.73 -4.70
CA LEU A 424 -1.48 -17.88 -4.73
C LEU A 424 -0.93 -19.04 -3.88
N LEU A 425 -1.85 -19.76 -3.26
CA LEU A 425 -1.57 -21.05 -2.65
C LEU A 425 -2.01 -22.17 -3.60
N TYR A 426 -1.30 -23.30 -3.55
CA TYR A 426 -1.85 -24.56 -4.02
C TYR A 426 -2.38 -25.35 -2.82
N ARG A 427 -3.35 -26.25 -3.05
CA ARG A 427 -3.96 -27.04 -1.98
C ARG A 427 -3.04 -28.14 -1.44
N ASP A 428 -2.21 -28.71 -2.31
CA ASP A 428 -1.50 -29.98 -2.10
C ASP A 428 -0.01 -29.95 -2.47
N ARG A 429 0.55 -28.77 -2.76
CA ARG A 429 1.97 -28.59 -3.12
C ARG A 429 2.51 -27.22 -2.75
N GLN A 430 3.84 -27.09 -2.73
CA GLN A 430 4.59 -25.90 -2.34
C GLN A 430 4.25 -24.66 -3.19
N SER A 431 4.11 -23.52 -2.53
CA SER A 431 4.14 -22.18 -3.13
C SER A 431 4.96 -21.24 -2.26
N PHE A 432 5.27 -20.03 -2.74
CA PHE A 432 6.04 -19.07 -1.93
C PHE A 432 5.37 -18.70 -0.59
N GLY A 433 4.03 -18.70 -0.55
CA GLY A 433 3.28 -18.44 0.68
C GLY A 433 3.44 -19.50 1.77
N THR A 434 3.81 -20.74 1.42
CA THR A 434 4.14 -21.80 2.39
C THR A 434 5.63 -21.82 2.69
N GLU A 435 6.49 -21.85 1.67
CA GLU A 435 7.91 -22.16 1.88
C GLU A 435 8.71 -20.99 2.47
N PHE A 436 8.40 -19.74 2.15
CA PHE A 436 9.13 -18.61 2.75
C PHE A 436 8.93 -18.53 4.27
N LEU A 437 7.70 -18.71 4.75
CA LEU A 437 7.41 -18.74 6.19
C LEU A 437 8.06 -19.96 6.86
N ARG A 438 7.93 -21.14 6.24
CA ARG A 438 8.55 -22.39 6.72
C ARG A 438 10.07 -22.27 6.87
N ALA A 439 10.74 -21.52 5.99
CA ALA A 439 12.18 -21.29 6.04
C ALA A 439 12.59 -20.14 6.99
N GLY A 440 11.64 -19.43 7.59
CA GLY A 440 11.87 -18.42 8.62
C GLY A 440 11.79 -16.96 8.16
N ALA A 441 11.17 -16.64 7.02
CA ALA A 441 10.89 -15.25 6.65
C ALA A 441 9.86 -14.61 7.61
N ALA A 442 10.08 -13.35 8.00
CA ALA A 442 9.17 -12.61 8.89
C ALA A 442 7.77 -12.45 8.27
N ALA A 443 7.74 -12.10 6.99
CA ALA A 443 6.54 -11.93 6.21
C ALA A 443 6.82 -12.05 4.72
N PHE A 444 5.80 -12.42 3.95
CA PHE A 444 5.81 -12.37 2.49
C PHE A 444 4.58 -11.61 1.97
N VAL A 445 4.79 -10.44 1.40
CA VAL A 445 3.70 -9.59 0.85
C VAL A 445 3.66 -9.73 -0.67
N ALA A 446 2.53 -10.19 -1.18
CA ALA A 446 2.38 -10.70 -2.54
C ALA A 446 1.06 -10.26 -3.18
N ARG A 447 0.86 -10.64 -4.45
CA ARG A 447 -0.43 -10.50 -5.14
C ARG A 447 -0.91 -11.84 -5.69
N ASN A 448 -2.22 -12.05 -5.62
CA ASN A 448 -2.81 -13.36 -5.91
C ASN A 448 -3.37 -13.45 -7.34
N THR A 449 -3.32 -12.38 -8.14
CA THR A 449 -3.77 -12.40 -9.54
C THR A 449 -2.80 -11.70 -10.50
N GLU A 450 -3.22 -11.59 -11.76
CA GLU A 450 -2.55 -10.82 -12.80
C GLU A 450 -2.92 -9.33 -12.80
N GLN A 451 -3.89 -8.89 -11.99
CA GLN A 451 -4.24 -7.47 -11.84
C GLN A 451 -3.01 -6.66 -11.42
N GLY A 452 -2.85 -5.45 -11.98
CA GLY A 452 -1.74 -4.58 -11.63
C GLY A 452 -1.73 -4.23 -10.14
N THR A 453 -0.56 -3.95 -9.57
CA THR A 453 -0.46 -3.32 -8.25
C THR A 453 -0.97 -1.88 -8.34
N PRO A 454 -1.79 -1.38 -7.40
CA PRO A 454 -2.15 0.04 -7.37
C PRO A 454 -0.89 0.91 -7.28
N SER A 455 -0.76 1.90 -8.16
CA SER A 455 0.45 2.74 -8.23
C SER A 455 0.73 3.48 -6.92
N HIS A 456 -0.32 3.84 -6.17
CA HIS A 456 -0.23 4.52 -4.87
C HIS A 456 0.29 3.58 -3.79
N PHE A 457 -0.29 2.38 -3.65
CA PHE A 457 0.21 1.31 -2.80
C PHE A 457 1.70 1.05 -3.05
N ALA A 458 2.08 0.80 -4.31
CA ALA A 458 3.45 0.43 -4.64
C ALA A 458 4.44 1.54 -4.28
N ALA A 459 4.05 2.81 -4.48
CA ALA A 459 4.88 3.99 -4.20
C ALA A 459 5.18 4.19 -2.71
N LEU A 460 4.29 3.79 -1.82
CA LEU A 460 4.35 4.15 -0.41
C LEU A 460 4.50 2.96 0.54
N PHE A 461 4.28 1.72 0.11
CA PHE A 461 4.40 0.56 1.00
C PHE A 461 5.76 0.48 1.73
N PRO A 462 6.92 0.67 1.05
CA PRO A 462 8.22 0.75 1.74
C PRO A 462 8.32 1.91 2.75
N ASP A 463 7.66 3.05 2.49
CA ASP A 463 7.67 4.21 3.39
C ASP A 463 6.78 4.01 4.63
N TYR A 464 5.67 3.28 4.50
CA TYR A 464 4.79 2.92 5.63
C TYR A 464 5.46 1.91 6.57
N ILE A 465 6.09 0.85 6.04
CA ILE A 465 6.78 -0.16 6.87
C ILE A 465 8.10 0.35 7.46
N SER A 466 8.76 1.31 6.80
CA SER A 466 9.98 1.94 7.34
C SER A 466 9.68 3.09 8.30
N GLY A 467 8.58 3.81 8.12
CA GLY A 467 8.20 5.00 8.88
C GLY A 467 8.92 6.28 8.46
N THR A 468 9.35 6.36 7.19
CA THR A 468 9.89 7.58 6.56
C THR A 468 8.80 8.60 6.23
N GLY A 469 7.54 8.15 6.10
CA GLY A 469 6.37 8.99 5.84
C GLY A 469 5.87 9.79 7.06
N PRO A 470 5.09 10.86 6.86
CA PRO A 470 4.57 11.72 7.94
C PRO A 470 3.69 10.98 8.97
N GLN A 471 3.07 9.87 8.57
CA GLN A 471 2.21 9.01 9.39
C GLN A 471 2.98 8.14 10.41
N GLY A 472 4.31 8.06 10.29
CA GLY A 472 5.18 7.22 11.13
C GLY A 472 5.25 5.75 10.70
N THR A 473 5.94 4.93 11.48
CA THR A 473 6.09 3.48 11.24
C THR A 473 4.81 2.73 11.56
N TYR A 474 4.28 1.98 10.61
CA TYR A 474 3.15 1.09 10.78
C TYR A 474 3.61 -0.34 11.14
N ARG A 475 2.73 -1.16 11.74
CA ARG A 475 2.89 -2.62 11.67
C ARG A 475 2.67 -3.06 10.23
N ILE A 476 3.29 -4.17 9.81
CA ILE A 476 3.31 -4.56 8.40
C ILE A 476 1.91 -4.86 7.83
N GLY A 477 0.99 -5.39 8.65
CA GLY A 477 -0.40 -5.57 8.27
C GLY A 477 -1.16 -4.25 8.12
N ASP A 478 -1.09 -3.34 9.10
CA ASP A 478 -1.71 -2.02 8.99
C ASP A 478 -1.19 -1.24 7.78
N ALA A 479 0.13 -1.33 7.49
CA ALA A 479 0.73 -0.73 6.30
C ALA A 479 0.13 -1.27 4.99
N LEU A 480 -0.19 -2.57 4.94
CA LEU A 480 -0.79 -3.21 3.77
C LEU A 480 -2.23 -2.73 3.55
N PHE A 481 -3.09 -2.93 4.56
CA PHE A 481 -4.53 -2.68 4.41
C PHE A 481 -4.88 -1.20 4.31
N GLU A 482 -4.15 -0.32 5.00
CA GLU A 482 -4.40 1.11 4.86
C GLU A 482 -3.97 1.66 3.51
N LEU A 483 -2.88 1.15 2.92
CA LEU A 483 -2.53 1.52 1.54
C LEU A 483 -3.45 0.89 0.49
N MET A 484 -4.06 -0.26 0.77
CA MET A 484 -5.15 -0.81 -0.05
C MET A 484 -6.35 0.13 -0.04
N ARG A 485 -6.87 0.48 1.15
CA ARG A 485 -7.97 1.44 1.34
C ARG A 485 -7.66 2.80 0.72
N GLU A 486 -6.49 3.39 1.03
CA GLU A 486 -6.07 4.70 0.52
C GLU A 486 -5.96 4.70 -1.02
N SER A 487 -5.52 3.59 -1.64
CA SER A 487 -5.46 3.46 -3.09
C SER A 487 -6.86 3.50 -3.73
N VAL A 488 -7.83 2.80 -3.14
CA VAL A 488 -9.23 2.83 -3.59
C VAL A 488 -9.84 4.21 -3.38
N LEU A 489 -9.68 4.83 -2.20
CA LEU A 489 -10.20 6.18 -1.92
C LEU A 489 -9.66 7.25 -2.87
N ARG A 490 -8.40 7.13 -3.34
CA ARG A 490 -7.77 8.08 -4.25
C ARG A 490 -8.14 7.90 -5.72
N ALA A 491 -8.47 6.69 -6.15
CA ALA A 491 -8.68 6.35 -7.55
C ALA A 491 -10.11 5.89 -7.89
N GLY A 492 -10.94 5.61 -6.88
CA GLY A 492 -12.30 5.08 -7.00
C GLY A 492 -12.35 3.58 -7.27
N ASP A 493 -13.59 3.07 -7.37
CA ASP A 493 -13.95 1.64 -7.41
C ASP A 493 -13.16 0.79 -8.41
N SER A 494 -12.59 1.39 -9.46
CA SER A 494 -11.75 0.68 -10.44
C SER A 494 -10.47 0.08 -9.85
N GLU A 495 -9.96 0.58 -8.71
CA GLU A 495 -8.80 -0.03 -8.02
C GLU A 495 -9.20 -1.15 -7.06
N LYS A 496 -10.48 -1.35 -6.71
CA LYS A 496 -10.90 -2.38 -5.73
C LYS A 496 -10.31 -3.76 -6.04
N PRO A 497 -10.40 -4.29 -7.29
CA PRO A 497 -9.83 -5.60 -7.60
C PRO A 497 -8.29 -5.62 -7.60
N ALA A 498 -7.64 -4.47 -7.82
CA ALA A 498 -6.19 -4.33 -7.82
C ALA A 498 -5.62 -4.25 -6.40
N ALA A 499 -6.37 -3.65 -5.47
CA ALA A 499 -6.07 -3.61 -4.04
C ALA A 499 -6.37 -4.95 -3.35
N ALA A 500 -7.61 -5.47 -3.47
CA ALA A 500 -8.08 -6.66 -2.74
C ALA A 500 -7.25 -7.94 -3.00
N GLN A 501 -6.63 -8.07 -4.17
CA GLN A 501 -5.73 -9.20 -4.48
C GLN A 501 -4.40 -9.22 -3.70
N LEU A 502 -4.06 -8.13 -3.00
CA LEU A 502 -2.84 -8.06 -2.21
C LEU A 502 -3.03 -8.90 -0.94
N SER A 503 -1.98 -9.59 -0.51
CA SER A 503 -2.04 -10.50 0.63
C SER A 503 -0.71 -10.52 1.36
N ILE A 504 -0.78 -10.73 2.68
CA ILE A 504 0.37 -10.95 3.54
C ILE A 504 0.34 -12.35 4.14
N TYR A 505 1.47 -13.03 3.97
CA TYR A 505 1.83 -14.24 4.69
C TYR A 505 2.74 -13.84 5.85
N GLY A 506 2.55 -14.46 7.02
CA GLY A 506 3.29 -14.12 8.25
C GLY A 506 2.43 -13.37 9.26
N ASP A 507 3.06 -12.94 10.36
CA ASP A 507 2.40 -12.18 11.41
C ASP A 507 2.21 -10.70 10.99
N PRO A 508 0.96 -10.20 10.90
CA PRO A 508 0.68 -8.84 10.46
C PRO A 508 0.92 -7.81 11.56
N THR A 509 1.01 -8.23 12.82
CA THR A 509 1.21 -7.38 13.99
C THR A 509 2.65 -6.95 14.17
N LEU A 510 3.58 -7.55 13.41
CA LEU A 510 5.00 -7.23 13.45
C LEU A 510 5.24 -5.75 13.09
N LYS A 511 5.97 -5.07 13.96
CA LYS A 511 6.51 -3.72 13.75
C LYS A 511 7.96 -3.80 13.26
N ARG A 512 8.43 -2.72 12.60
CA ARG A 512 9.86 -2.55 12.34
C ARG A 512 10.61 -2.28 13.64
N ASN A 513 11.76 -2.93 13.81
CA ASN A 513 12.68 -2.68 14.90
C ASN A 513 13.43 -1.35 14.69
N PRO A 514 13.30 -0.34 15.56
CA PRO A 514 14.02 0.92 15.41
C PRO A 514 15.53 0.80 15.71
N ARG A 515 16.02 -0.38 16.13
CA ARG A 515 17.40 -0.63 16.56
C ARG A 515 18.19 -1.57 15.63
N GLU A 516 17.90 -1.55 14.32
CA GLU A 516 18.47 -2.42 13.24
C GLU A 516 20.00 -2.68 13.28
N MET A 517 20.78 -1.90 14.03
CA MET A 517 22.23 -2.09 14.20
C MET A 517 22.62 -3.15 15.26
N LEU A 518 21.69 -3.72 16.04
CA LEU A 518 22.00 -4.70 17.09
C LEU A 518 21.61 -6.13 16.68
N ARG A 519 22.40 -6.74 15.79
CA ARG A 519 22.30 -8.18 15.48
C ARG A 519 22.50 -9.01 16.75
N PHE A 520 21.44 -9.63 17.25
CA PHE A 520 21.51 -10.60 18.33
C PHE A 520 21.99 -11.96 17.80
N SER A 521 23.29 -12.19 17.86
CA SER A 521 23.83 -13.54 17.69
C SER A 521 23.48 -14.40 18.92
N ARG A 522 22.35 -15.11 18.87
CA ARG A 522 22.16 -16.28 19.74
C ARG A 522 23.31 -17.26 19.43
N PRO A 523 24.20 -17.57 20.39
CA PRO A 523 25.25 -18.54 20.13
C PRO A 523 24.57 -19.91 19.97
N ALA A 524 24.77 -20.55 18.83
CA ALA A 524 24.20 -21.88 18.55
C ALA A 524 24.47 -22.82 19.73
N MET A 525 23.40 -23.25 20.42
CA MET A 525 23.51 -24.26 21.46
C MET A 525 23.92 -25.57 20.81
N LYS A 526 25.23 -25.84 20.81
CA LYS A 526 25.76 -27.16 20.52
C LYS A 526 25.09 -28.15 21.46
N ALA A 527 24.36 -29.10 20.87
CA ALA A 527 23.87 -30.26 21.60
C ALA A 527 25.02 -30.89 22.39
N ILE A 528 24.87 -30.93 23.71
CA ILE A 528 25.81 -31.64 24.58
C ILE A 528 25.46 -33.13 24.47
N MET A 529 26.42 -33.90 23.97
CA MET A 529 26.38 -35.36 23.90
C MET A 529 27.14 -35.96 25.09
#